data_AF-A0A3M9XSW5-F1
#
_entry.id   AF-A0A3M9XSW5-F1
#
_cell.length_a   1.000
_cell.length_b   1.000
_cell.length_c   1.000
_cell.angle_alpha   90.00
_cell.angle_beta   90.00
_cell.angle_gamma   90.00
#
_symmetry.space_group_name_H-M   'P 1'
#
loop_
_entity.id
_entity.type
_entity.pdbx_description
1 polymer ?
#
loop_
_entity_poly.entity_id
_entity_poly.type
_entity_poly.pdbx_seq_one_letter_code
_entity_poly.pdbx_strand_id
1 'polypeptide(L)'
;MTKPEGVMRESRRSPTGLGGLMRIIAIALALIPSIVFADDITPDSFINRFKADALKLTVNSVLVQSQTLYVQGTPMGDPEPLPARIAYTIENDSGMPLSIAVKRTGISIGPCSGVESGTGIELFDDALAIQLQRNKSYRDRVMRFVPDKGRVSGAIIMEKWACKPGDVAGMTTVPVTITVMVANENSFLAVPLQTDARLTVRGN
;
A
#
# COMPACT_ATOMS: atom_id res chain seq x y z
N MET A 1 33.91 41.49 -57.26
CA MET A 1 35.05 42.41 -57.12
C MET A 1 34.81 43.28 -55.90
N THR A 2 35.70 43.13 -54.93
CA THR A 2 35.83 43.92 -53.70
C THR A 2 36.18 45.38 -54.00
N LYS A 3 35.51 46.35 -53.36
CA LYS A 3 36.23 47.37 -52.55
C LYS A 3 35.27 48.12 -51.59
N PRO A 4 35.77 48.51 -50.40
CA PRO A 4 34.95 48.99 -49.29
C PRO A 4 35.25 50.45 -48.91
N GLU A 5 34.72 50.85 -47.75
CA GLU A 5 35.20 51.88 -46.81
C GLU A 5 35.07 53.36 -47.20
N GLY A 6 34.19 54.04 -46.45
CA GLY A 6 34.27 55.46 -46.14
C GLY A 6 34.27 55.64 -44.62
N VAL A 7 35.46 55.86 -44.08
CA VAL A 7 35.83 56.09 -42.68
C VAL A 7 35.14 57.32 -42.09
N MET A 8 34.60 57.24 -40.87
CA MET A 8 34.99 58.16 -39.79
C MET A 8 34.48 57.77 -38.39
N ARG A 9 35.36 58.11 -37.45
CA ARG A 9 35.50 57.79 -36.04
C ARG A 9 34.41 58.34 -35.10
N GLU A 10 34.23 57.58 -34.01
CA GLU A 10 34.27 58.05 -32.61
C GLU A 10 33.03 58.71 -32.00
N SER A 11 32.46 58.08 -30.97
CA SER A 11 32.66 58.50 -29.58
C SER A 11 31.74 57.73 -28.62
N ARG A 12 32.27 57.44 -27.43
CA ARG A 12 31.62 56.73 -26.32
C ARG A 12 30.39 57.50 -25.80
N ARG A 13 29.35 56.76 -25.37
CA ARG A 13 28.84 56.72 -23.97
C ARG A 13 27.51 55.97 -23.88
N SER A 14 27.47 54.98 -22.97
CA SER A 14 26.27 54.52 -22.27
C SER A 14 25.78 55.65 -21.33
N PRO A 15 24.49 55.71 -20.93
CA PRO A 15 24.03 54.84 -19.85
C PRO A 15 22.55 54.37 -19.92
N THR A 16 22.36 53.14 -19.46
CA THR A 16 21.28 52.63 -18.56
C THR A 16 19.83 53.08 -18.71
N GLY A 17 18.97 52.08 -18.94
CA GLY A 17 17.96 51.68 -17.96
C GLY A 17 16.57 52.30 -18.11
N LEU A 18 15.58 51.47 -18.45
CA LEU A 18 14.19 51.65 -18.01
C LEU A 18 13.50 50.28 -18.00
N GLY A 19 12.96 49.90 -16.85
CA GLY A 19 12.26 48.64 -16.64
C GLY A 19 10.77 48.70 -17.01
N GLY A 20 10.22 47.50 -17.22
CA GLY A 20 8.89 47.07 -16.75
C GLY A 20 7.65 47.64 -17.45
N LEU A 21 6.97 46.80 -18.25
CA LEU A 21 5.52 46.84 -18.37
C LEU A 21 4.94 45.44 -18.66
N MET A 22 3.96 45.04 -17.84
CA MET A 22 3.16 43.81 -17.90
C MET A 22 2.56 43.54 -19.29
N ARG A 23 2.44 42.25 -19.65
CA ARG A 23 1.57 41.78 -20.74
C ARG A 23 0.39 40.97 -20.19
N ILE A 24 -0.78 41.47 -20.55
CA ILE A 24 -2.13 40.88 -20.54
C ILE A 24 -2.16 39.65 -21.48
N ILE A 25 -3.01 38.65 -21.20
CA ILE A 25 -3.90 37.97 -22.18
C ILE A 25 -4.94 37.12 -21.44
N ALA A 26 -6.19 37.24 -21.90
CA ALA A 26 -7.37 36.55 -21.42
C ALA A 26 -8.05 35.78 -22.58
N ILE A 27 -9.02 34.92 -22.22
CA ILE A 27 -10.14 34.37 -23.05
C ILE A 27 -9.74 33.16 -23.93
N ALA A 28 -10.21 31.91 -23.76
CA ALA A 28 -11.51 31.26 -23.54
C ALA A 28 -12.21 30.77 -24.83
N LEU A 29 -12.92 29.63 -24.67
CA LEU A 29 -13.88 28.92 -25.54
C LEU A 29 -13.40 27.88 -26.58
N ALA A 30 -13.85 26.63 -26.38
CA ALA A 30 -14.80 25.99 -27.30
C ALA A 30 -15.59 24.86 -26.60
N LEU A 31 -16.92 24.95 -26.71
CA LEU A 31 -17.95 24.00 -26.27
C LEU A 31 -18.20 22.92 -27.33
N ILE A 32 -18.38 21.65 -26.92
CA ILE A 32 -19.23 20.63 -27.60
C ILE A 32 -19.92 19.77 -26.50
N PRO A 33 -21.20 19.36 -26.64
CA PRO A 33 -22.11 19.07 -25.53
C PRO A 33 -22.32 17.59 -25.16
N SER A 34 -22.56 17.36 -23.87
CA SER A 34 -23.52 16.45 -23.22
C SER A 34 -23.63 14.97 -23.63
N ILE A 35 -23.10 14.09 -22.78
CA ILE A 35 -23.89 12.96 -22.25
C ILE A 35 -23.76 12.99 -20.73
N VAL A 36 -24.90 13.19 -20.07
CA VAL A 36 -25.07 13.12 -18.62
C VAL A 36 -25.05 11.66 -18.21
N PHE A 37 -24.13 11.28 -17.32
CA PHE A 37 -24.45 10.36 -16.23
C PHE A 37 -24.32 11.16 -14.94
N ALA A 38 -25.48 11.59 -14.44
CA ALA A 38 -25.62 12.00 -13.07
C ALA A 38 -25.48 10.74 -12.20
N ASP A 39 -24.32 10.59 -11.58
CA ASP A 39 -24.18 10.38 -10.14
C ASP A 39 -22.71 10.70 -9.82
N ASP A 40 -22.48 12.01 -9.66
CA ASP A 40 -21.20 12.60 -9.28
C ASP A 40 -20.87 12.21 -7.82
N ILE A 41 -20.38 10.99 -7.63
CA ILE A 41 -19.47 10.68 -6.54
C ILE A 41 -18.08 10.70 -7.18
N THR A 42 -17.51 11.89 -7.28
CA THR A 42 -16.12 12.08 -7.68
C THR A 42 -15.22 11.16 -6.85
N PRO A 43 -14.20 10.50 -7.43
CA PRO A 43 -13.22 9.67 -6.73
C PRO A 43 -12.62 10.37 -5.49
N ASP A 44 -12.56 11.70 -5.54
CA ASP A 44 -12.11 12.57 -4.46
C ASP A 44 -12.92 12.39 -3.18
N SER A 45 -14.23 12.12 -3.27
CA SER A 45 -15.07 12.01 -2.08
C SER A 45 -14.78 10.76 -1.24
N PHE A 46 -14.37 9.63 -1.86
CA PHE A 46 -14.02 8.43 -1.11
C PHE A 46 -12.66 8.57 -0.43
N ILE A 47 -11.65 9.05 -1.15
CA ILE A 47 -10.32 9.30 -0.57
C ILE A 47 -10.41 10.36 0.54
N ASN A 48 -11.21 11.40 0.35
CA ASN A 48 -11.39 12.45 1.36
C ASN A 48 -12.26 12.00 2.56
N ARG A 49 -13.11 10.97 2.40
CA ARG A 49 -13.92 10.39 3.50
C ARG A 49 -13.25 9.22 4.20
N PHE A 50 -12.38 8.50 3.50
CA PHE A 50 -11.59 7.42 4.06
C PHE A 50 -10.50 8.00 4.95
N LYS A 51 -10.84 8.18 6.22
CA LYS A 51 -9.92 8.70 7.24
C LYS A 51 -8.74 7.74 7.41
N ALA A 52 -7.60 8.26 7.86
CA ALA A 52 -6.43 7.45 8.20
C ALA A 52 -6.77 6.32 9.19
N ASP A 53 -7.75 6.54 10.09
CA ASP A 53 -8.20 5.58 11.10
C ASP A 53 -9.45 4.79 10.68
N ALA A 54 -9.82 4.80 9.40
CA ALA A 54 -11.03 4.11 8.90
C ALA A 54 -10.95 2.58 9.03
N LEU A 55 -9.74 2.04 9.10
CA LEU A 55 -9.49 0.64 9.38
C LEU A 55 -8.50 0.51 10.53
N LYS A 56 -8.81 -0.38 11.45
CA LYS A 56 -7.93 -0.68 12.58
C LYS A 56 -7.42 -2.10 12.47
N LEU A 57 -6.10 -2.24 12.41
CA LEU A 57 -5.41 -3.53 12.50
C LEU A 57 -5.06 -3.83 13.96
N THR A 58 -5.39 -5.03 14.41
CA THR A 58 -4.90 -5.62 15.66
C THR A 58 -4.20 -6.92 15.33
N VAL A 59 -2.98 -7.11 15.83
CA VAL A 59 -2.25 -8.37 15.72
C VAL A 59 -2.19 -9.02 17.10
N ASN A 60 -2.87 -10.15 17.22
CA ASN A 60 -3.05 -10.85 18.50
C ASN A 60 -1.78 -11.61 18.89
N SER A 61 -1.08 -12.18 17.90
CA SER A 61 0.17 -12.91 18.12
C SER A 61 0.98 -13.00 16.84
N VAL A 62 2.30 -12.89 16.97
CA VAL A 62 3.27 -13.30 15.96
C VAL A 62 4.12 -14.44 16.53
N LEU A 63 4.20 -15.53 15.78
CA LEU A 63 4.94 -16.74 16.17
C LEU A 63 5.99 -17.06 15.11
N VAL A 64 7.26 -17.06 15.51
CA VAL A 64 8.41 -17.45 14.68
C VAL A 64 9.12 -18.60 15.37
N GLN A 65 9.30 -19.73 14.68
CA GLN A 65 9.81 -20.95 15.31
C GLN A 65 10.81 -21.70 14.44
N SER A 66 11.67 -22.48 15.08
CA SER A 66 12.43 -23.56 14.47
C SER A 66 12.26 -24.86 15.25
N GLN A 67 12.54 -25.98 14.60
CA GLN A 67 12.54 -27.31 15.20
C GLN A 67 13.83 -28.04 14.85
N THR A 68 14.42 -28.70 15.85
CA THR A 68 15.56 -29.61 15.67
C THR A 68 15.03 -31.04 15.72
N LEU A 69 15.39 -31.86 14.74
CA LEU A 69 15.03 -33.28 14.75
C LEU A 69 15.97 -34.03 15.71
N TYR A 70 15.42 -34.96 16.48
CA TYR A 70 16.20 -35.79 17.40
C TYR A 70 16.07 -37.26 17.02
N VAL A 71 17.21 -37.96 16.92
CA VAL A 71 17.25 -39.42 16.75
C VAL A 71 18.01 -40.00 17.93
N GLN A 72 17.34 -40.85 18.72
CA GLN A 72 17.91 -41.45 19.96
C GLN A 72 18.50 -40.41 20.94
N GLY A 73 17.86 -39.25 21.08
CA GLY A 73 18.30 -38.17 21.96
C GLY A 73 19.46 -37.32 21.43
N THR A 74 19.99 -37.63 20.24
CA THR A 74 21.01 -36.82 19.58
C THR A 74 20.35 -35.87 18.59
N PRO A 75 20.65 -34.55 18.62
CA PRO A 75 20.15 -33.63 17.61
C PRO A 75 20.75 -33.99 16.24
N MET A 76 19.89 -34.09 15.23
CA MET A 76 20.27 -34.33 13.85
C MET A 76 20.02 -33.07 13.03
N GLY A 77 21.10 -32.56 12.43
CA GLY A 77 21.08 -31.42 11.53
C GLY A 77 20.91 -30.08 12.21
N ASP A 78 20.94 -29.03 11.39
CA ASP A 78 20.65 -27.67 11.84
C ASP A 78 19.15 -27.50 12.10
N PRO A 79 18.75 -26.59 13.02
CA PRO A 79 17.34 -26.32 13.27
C PRO A 79 16.62 -25.88 11.98
N GLU A 80 15.55 -26.59 11.62
CA GLU A 80 14.72 -26.21 10.48
C GLU A 80 13.69 -25.16 10.90
N PRO A 81 13.56 -24.04 10.15
CA PRO A 81 12.52 -23.07 10.43
C PRO A 81 11.14 -23.62 10.10
N LEU A 82 10.17 -23.23 10.91
CA LEU A 82 8.75 -23.43 10.65
C LEU A 82 8.17 -22.14 10.06
N PRO A 83 7.15 -22.24 9.18
CA PRO A 83 6.40 -21.09 8.70
C PRO A 83 5.94 -20.17 9.83
N ALA A 84 6.38 -18.90 9.79
CA ALA A 84 5.95 -17.91 10.77
C ALA A 84 4.45 -17.63 10.64
N ARG A 85 3.79 -17.36 11.76
CA ARG A 85 2.33 -17.18 11.82
C ARG A 85 1.95 -15.85 12.43
N ILE A 86 1.00 -15.17 11.79
CA ILE A 86 0.39 -13.92 12.27
C ILE A 86 -1.08 -14.20 12.52
N ALA A 87 -1.57 -13.98 13.74
CA ALA A 87 -3.01 -13.94 14.01
C ALA A 87 -3.45 -12.47 14.07
N TYR A 88 -4.40 -12.09 13.22
CA TYR A 88 -4.79 -10.69 13.04
C TYR A 88 -6.30 -10.50 13.10
N THR A 89 -6.71 -9.25 13.32
CA THR A 89 -8.08 -8.76 13.21
C THR A 89 -8.07 -7.39 12.55
N ILE A 90 -8.93 -7.19 11.55
CA ILE A 90 -9.19 -5.90 10.92
C ILE A 90 -10.60 -5.48 11.29
N GLU A 91 -10.73 -4.28 11.85
CA GLU A 91 -11.99 -3.65 12.19
C GLU A 91 -12.30 -2.52 11.21
N ASN A 92 -13.56 -2.46 10.77
CA ASN A 92 -14.06 -1.39 9.93
C ASN A 92 -14.64 -0.29 10.81
N ASP A 93 -13.94 0.84 10.91
CA ASP A 93 -14.36 2.02 11.64
C ASP A 93 -14.66 3.21 10.71
N SER A 94 -14.85 2.93 9.42
CA SER A 94 -14.97 3.95 8.36
C SER A 94 -16.29 4.71 8.36
N GLY A 95 -17.30 4.26 9.11
CA GLY A 95 -18.66 4.82 9.08
C GLY A 95 -19.48 4.37 7.86
N MET A 96 -18.99 3.38 7.10
CA MET A 96 -19.70 2.78 5.97
C MET A 96 -19.34 1.30 5.79
N PRO A 97 -20.20 0.48 5.17
CA PRO A 97 -19.84 -0.89 4.81
C PRO A 97 -18.74 -0.91 3.75
N LEU A 98 -17.79 -1.84 3.89
CA LEU A 98 -16.66 -1.99 2.97
C LEU A 98 -16.55 -3.44 2.50
N SER A 99 -16.11 -3.60 1.25
CA SER A 99 -15.57 -4.86 0.75
C SER A 99 -14.05 -4.86 0.98
N ILE A 100 -13.53 -5.91 1.61
CA ILE A 100 -12.14 -6.00 2.07
C ILE A 100 -11.45 -7.25 1.51
N ALA A 101 -10.22 -7.07 1.05
CA ALA A 101 -9.30 -8.14 0.68
C ALA A 101 -7.87 -7.79 1.15
N VAL A 102 -6.95 -8.75 1.14
CA VAL A 102 -5.56 -8.49 1.54
C VAL A 102 -4.63 -8.72 0.35
N LYS A 103 -3.67 -7.80 0.16
CA LYS A 103 -2.65 -7.91 -0.86
C LYS A 103 -1.50 -8.78 -0.36
N ARG A 104 -1.24 -9.92 -0.99
CA ARG A 104 -0.22 -10.90 -0.55
C ARG A 104 1.17 -10.28 -0.42
N THR A 105 1.60 -9.52 -1.43
CA THR A 105 2.92 -8.85 -1.46
C THR A 105 3.01 -7.63 -0.54
N GLY A 106 1.91 -7.22 0.09
CA GLY A 106 1.86 -6.10 1.03
C GLY A 106 1.86 -6.52 2.49
N ILE A 107 2.26 -7.76 2.80
CA ILE A 107 2.36 -8.28 4.17
C ILE A 107 3.84 -8.41 4.58
N SER A 108 4.17 -7.91 5.77
CA SER A 108 5.51 -8.08 6.36
C SER A 108 5.47 -8.21 7.89
N ILE A 109 6.50 -8.85 8.44
CA ILE A 109 6.77 -9.01 9.88
C ILE A 109 8.22 -8.55 10.10
N GLY A 110 8.41 -7.29 10.50
CA GLY A 110 9.75 -6.73 10.66
C GLY A 110 10.54 -6.82 9.35
N PRO A 111 11.72 -7.46 9.34
CA PRO A 111 12.49 -7.66 8.12
C PRO A 111 11.93 -8.75 7.20
N CYS A 112 10.99 -9.57 7.67
CA CYS A 112 10.49 -10.73 6.95
C CYS A 112 9.36 -10.36 5.97
N SER A 113 9.41 -10.92 4.76
CA SER A 113 8.36 -10.83 3.75
C SER A 113 8.27 -12.13 2.95
N GLY A 114 7.09 -12.46 2.42
CA GLY A 114 6.82 -13.72 1.73
C GLY A 114 5.74 -14.52 2.45
N VAL A 115 4.61 -14.74 1.77
CA VAL A 115 3.41 -15.33 2.34
C VAL A 115 3.01 -16.57 1.57
N GLU A 116 2.85 -17.67 2.29
CA GLU A 116 2.43 -18.96 1.73
C GLU A 116 0.91 -19.04 1.62
N SER A 117 0.21 -18.69 2.70
CA SER A 117 -1.26 -18.78 2.74
C SER A 117 -1.87 -17.88 3.81
N GLY A 118 -3.20 -17.74 3.75
CA GLY A 118 -3.97 -16.97 4.72
C GLY A 118 -5.38 -17.51 4.89
N THR A 119 -6.00 -17.15 6.01
CA THR A 119 -7.37 -17.49 6.37
C THR A 119 -8.12 -16.24 6.83
N GLY A 120 -9.45 -16.30 6.88
CA GLY A 120 -10.33 -15.20 7.28
C GLY A 120 -10.62 -14.21 6.15
N ILE A 121 -9.59 -13.77 5.44
CA ILE A 121 -9.69 -12.93 4.22
C ILE A 121 -8.85 -13.56 3.12
N GLU A 122 -9.37 -13.52 1.90
CA GLU A 122 -8.66 -14.00 0.71
C GLU A 122 -7.44 -13.11 0.39
N LEU A 123 -6.34 -13.76 0.03
CA LEU A 123 -5.07 -13.13 -0.31
C LEU A 123 -4.93 -13.03 -1.83
N PHE A 124 -4.69 -11.83 -2.33
CA PHE A 124 -4.56 -11.57 -3.77
C PHE A 124 -3.13 -11.16 -4.12
N ASP A 125 -2.60 -11.80 -5.16
CA ASP A 125 -1.35 -11.41 -5.80
C ASP A 125 -1.56 -10.15 -6.68
N ASP A 126 -0.47 -9.51 -7.11
CA ASP A 126 -0.52 -8.25 -7.86
C ASP A 126 -1.41 -8.32 -9.12
N ALA A 127 -1.37 -9.44 -9.85
CA ALA A 127 -2.19 -9.64 -11.04
C ALA A 127 -3.69 -9.65 -10.70
N LEU A 128 -4.09 -10.31 -9.60
CA LEU A 128 -5.49 -10.36 -9.18
C LEU A 128 -5.93 -9.06 -8.50
N ALA A 129 -5.03 -8.36 -7.80
CA ALA A 129 -5.29 -7.03 -7.27
C ALA A 129 -5.67 -6.03 -8.38
N ILE A 130 -5.00 -6.10 -9.53
CA ILE A 130 -5.36 -5.31 -10.73
C ILE A 130 -6.77 -5.68 -11.23
N GLN A 131 -7.16 -6.96 -11.17
CA GLN A 131 -8.52 -7.38 -11.55
C GLN A 131 -9.58 -6.82 -10.60
N LEU A 132 -9.33 -6.81 -9.28
CA LEU A 132 -10.22 -6.21 -8.29
C LEU A 132 -10.44 -4.70 -8.53
N GLN A 133 -9.37 -4.00 -8.92
CA GLN A 133 -9.45 -2.57 -9.23
C GLN A 133 -10.30 -2.28 -10.47
N ARG A 134 -10.19 -3.13 -11.51
CA ARG A 134 -10.83 -2.88 -12.81
C ARG A 134 -12.24 -3.44 -12.95
N ASN A 135 -12.60 -4.47 -12.19
CA ASN A 135 -13.85 -5.20 -12.38
C ASN A 135 -14.68 -5.26 -11.09
N LYS A 136 -15.71 -4.40 -11.03
CA LYS A 136 -16.67 -4.35 -9.90
C LYS A 136 -17.39 -5.69 -9.69
N SER A 137 -17.90 -6.32 -10.74
CA SER A 137 -18.60 -7.61 -10.59
C SER A 137 -17.70 -8.72 -10.08
N TYR A 138 -16.40 -8.71 -10.41
CA TYR A 138 -15.44 -9.64 -9.83
C TYR A 138 -15.24 -9.35 -8.35
N ARG A 139 -15.01 -8.08 -8.03
CA ARG A 139 -14.81 -7.57 -6.68
C ARG A 139 -15.93 -7.95 -5.72
N ASP A 140 -17.18 -7.72 -6.12
CA ASP A 140 -18.37 -7.97 -5.29
C ASP A 140 -18.57 -9.47 -4.98
N ARG A 141 -17.97 -10.36 -5.78
CA ARG A 141 -18.04 -11.81 -5.56
C ARG A 141 -16.96 -12.36 -4.63
N VAL A 142 -15.77 -11.77 -4.64
CA VAL A 142 -14.58 -12.37 -4.02
C VAL A 142 -14.10 -11.59 -2.79
N MET A 143 -14.34 -10.28 -2.72
CA MET A 143 -13.96 -9.51 -1.54
C MET A 143 -14.93 -9.79 -0.39
N ARG A 144 -14.39 -9.76 0.83
CA ARG A 144 -15.17 -9.98 2.05
C ARG A 144 -15.95 -8.72 2.39
N PHE A 145 -17.27 -8.80 2.40
CA PHE A 145 -18.11 -7.72 2.95
C PHE A 145 -17.94 -7.61 4.46
N VAL A 146 -17.67 -6.40 4.95
CA VAL A 146 -17.51 -6.05 6.36
C VAL A 146 -18.34 -4.78 6.63
N PRO A 147 -19.44 -4.87 7.40
CA PRO A 147 -20.25 -3.70 7.74
C PRO A 147 -19.45 -2.70 8.61
N ASP A 148 -19.95 -1.48 8.75
CA ASP A 148 -19.40 -0.54 9.73
C ASP A 148 -19.43 -1.14 11.15
N LYS A 149 -18.36 -0.93 11.91
CA LYS A 149 -18.06 -1.58 13.20
C LYS A 149 -17.92 -3.10 13.14
N GLY A 150 -17.94 -3.67 11.94
CA GLY A 150 -17.69 -5.08 11.68
C GLY A 150 -16.21 -5.43 11.83
N ARG A 151 -15.95 -6.69 12.14
CA ARG A 151 -14.58 -7.21 12.30
C ARG A 151 -14.40 -8.49 11.49
N VAL A 152 -13.19 -8.67 11.01
CA VAL A 152 -12.75 -9.91 10.38
C VAL A 152 -11.42 -10.33 10.98
N SER A 153 -11.35 -11.59 11.40
CA SER A 153 -10.16 -12.17 12.01
C SER A 153 -9.65 -13.31 11.14
N GLY A 154 -8.35 -13.50 11.16
CA GLY A 154 -7.70 -14.51 10.34
C GLY A 154 -6.29 -14.80 10.81
N ALA A 155 -5.64 -15.69 10.07
CA ALA A 155 -4.24 -15.98 10.24
C ALA A 155 -3.51 -15.91 8.90
N ILE A 156 -2.27 -15.44 8.92
CA ILE A 156 -1.34 -15.48 7.79
C ILE A 156 -0.21 -16.44 8.14
N ILE A 157 0.15 -17.28 7.18
CA ILE A 157 1.28 -18.19 7.23
C ILE A 157 2.33 -17.67 6.24
N MET A 158 3.48 -17.27 6.76
CA MET A 158 4.64 -16.85 5.98
C MET A 158 5.27 -18.06 5.30
N GLU A 159 6.00 -17.87 4.21
CA GLU A 159 6.76 -18.96 3.60
C GLU A 159 7.79 -19.53 4.61
N LYS A 160 8.04 -20.86 4.56
CA LYS A 160 8.91 -21.59 5.50
C LYS A 160 10.26 -20.91 5.76
N TRP A 161 10.86 -20.31 4.74
CA TRP A 161 12.19 -19.71 4.81
C TRP A 161 12.18 -18.18 4.86
N ALA A 162 11.00 -17.55 4.78
CA ALA A 162 10.84 -16.10 4.75
C ALA A 162 11.05 -15.42 6.11
N CYS A 163 10.93 -16.16 7.21
CA CYS A 163 11.13 -15.61 8.55
C CYS A 163 11.61 -16.68 9.54
N LYS A 164 12.88 -16.61 9.93
CA LYS A 164 13.52 -17.53 10.87
C LYS A 164 13.74 -16.86 12.23
N PRO A 165 13.90 -17.62 13.32
CA PRO A 165 14.19 -17.05 14.64
C PRO A 165 15.38 -16.08 14.67
N GLY A 166 16.42 -16.35 13.88
CA GLY A 166 17.59 -15.48 13.75
C GLY A 166 17.29 -14.10 13.16
N ASP A 167 16.31 -13.99 12.26
CA ASP A 167 15.96 -12.73 11.57
C ASP A 167 15.27 -11.73 12.52
N VAL A 168 14.67 -12.23 13.58
CA VAL A 168 13.94 -11.46 14.60
C VAL A 168 14.59 -11.60 15.99
N ALA A 169 15.84 -12.06 16.04
CA ALA A 169 16.56 -12.27 17.29
C ALA A 169 16.72 -10.94 18.04
N GLY A 170 16.47 -10.96 19.35
CA GLY A 170 16.53 -9.77 20.20
C GLY A 170 15.29 -8.86 20.13
N MET A 171 14.30 -9.16 19.29
CA MET A 171 13.03 -8.42 19.24
C MET A 171 12.02 -9.01 20.24
N THR A 172 11.40 -8.16 21.05
CA THR A 172 10.24 -8.53 21.89
C THR A 172 8.91 -8.15 21.24
N THR A 173 8.96 -7.15 20.37
CA THR A 173 7.87 -6.66 19.54
C THR A 173 8.38 -6.50 18.11
N VAL A 174 7.51 -6.73 17.14
CA VAL A 174 7.86 -6.66 15.72
C VAL A 174 6.80 -5.85 14.96
N PRO A 175 7.20 -4.90 14.10
CA PRO A 175 6.25 -4.16 13.31
C PRO A 175 5.62 -5.10 12.27
N VAL A 176 4.30 -5.13 12.20
CA VAL A 176 3.55 -5.91 11.22
C VAL A 176 2.85 -4.94 10.28
N THR A 177 3.05 -5.15 8.98
CA THR A 177 2.30 -4.44 7.94
C THR A 177 1.37 -5.43 7.25
N ILE A 178 0.10 -5.07 7.09
CA ILE A 178 -0.86 -5.76 6.22
C ILE A 178 -1.50 -4.73 5.30
N THR A 179 -1.23 -4.85 4.01
CA THR A 179 -1.88 -4.00 3.00
C THR A 179 -3.26 -4.53 2.68
N VAL A 180 -4.26 -3.75 3.05
CA VAL A 180 -5.67 -4.06 2.87
C VAL A 180 -6.17 -3.35 1.62
N MET A 181 -6.77 -4.10 0.70
CA MET A 181 -7.52 -3.54 -0.41
C MET A 181 -8.95 -3.33 0.06
N VAL A 182 -9.42 -2.10 -0.04
CA VAL A 182 -10.77 -1.70 0.33
C VAL A 182 -11.52 -1.25 -0.90
N ALA A 183 -12.81 -1.54 -0.93
CA ALA A 183 -13.68 -1.02 -1.95
C ALA A 183 -15.08 -0.75 -1.44
N ASN A 184 -15.72 0.19 -2.12
CA ASN A 184 -17.16 0.41 -2.06
C ASN A 184 -17.73 0.28 -3.49
N GLU A 185 -18.92 0.81 -3.73
CA GLU A 185 -19.59 0.69 -5.03
C GLU A 185 -18.77 1.25 -6.21
N ASN A 186 -18.00 2.33 -6.02
CA ASN A 186 -17.36 3.09 -7.11
C ASN A 186 -15.86 3.27 -6.93
N SER A 187 -15.31 2.92 -5.77
CA SER A 187 -13.93 3.23 -5.41
C SER A 187 -13.20 1.99 -4.92
N PHE A 188 -11.89 2.00 -5.15
CA PHE A 188 -10.96 0.96 -4.74
C PHE A 188 -9.68 1.62 -4.26
N LEU A 189 -9.18 1.24 -3.08
CA LEU A 189 -7.93 1.75 -2.52
C LEU A 189 -7.14 0.60 -1.91
N ALA A 190 -5.81 0.73 -1.90
CA ALA A 190 -4.92 -0.13 -1.14
C ALA A 190 -4.35 0.68 0.02
N VAL A 191 -4.54 0.19 1.24
CA VAL A 191 -4.22 0.90 2.48
C VAL A 191 -3.26 0.03 3.30
N PRO A 192 -2.00 0.47 3.52
CA PRO A 192 -1.09 -0.23 4.42
C PRO A 192 -1.53 0.01 5.86
N LEU A 193 -1.92 -1.05 6.56
CA LEU A 193 -2.16 -1.00 8.00
C LEU A 193 -0.93 -1.49 8.74
N GLN A 194 -0.49 -0.73 9.74
CA GLN A 194 0.71 -1.03 10.51
C GLN A 194 0.41 -1.06 12.00
N THR A 195 1.00 -2.02 12.70
CA THR A 195 0.92 -2.11 14.15
C THR A 195 2.12 -2.88 14.69
N ASP A 196 2.55 -2.58 15.91
CA ASP A 196 3.54 -3.39 16.60
C ASP A 196 2.87 -4.57 17.27
N ALA A 197 3.38 -5.77 17.00
CA ALA A 197 2.85 -7.01 17.54
C ALA A 197 3.81 -7.63 18.54
N ARG A 198 3.27 -8.25 19.59
CA ARG A 198 4.08 -9.05 20.50
C ARG A 198 4.63 -10.28 19.76
N LEU A 199 5.95 -10.42 19.78
CA LEU A 199 6.65 -11.49 19.13
C LEU A 199 6.89 -12.64 20.11
N THR A 200 6.53 -13.85 19.70
CA THR A 200 6.94 -15.09 20.36
C THR A 200 7.95 -15.80 19.46
N VAL A 201 9.21 -15.82 19.88
CA VAL A 201 10.26 -16.59 19.21
C VAL A 201 10.45 -17.90 19.97
N ARG A 202 10.40 -19.04 19.26
CA ARG A 202 10.81 -20.33 19.83
C ARG A 202 11.90 -20.95 18.96
N GLY A 203 13.12 -20.96 19.47
CA GLY A 203 14.19 -21.81 18.95
C GLY A 203 14.62 -22.75 20.07
N ASN A 204 14.92 -24.00 19.72
CA ASN A 204 15.66 -24.91 20.60
C ASN A 204 17.14 -24.75 20.34
#